data_AF-A0A7Y2IN49-F1
#
_entry.id   AF-A0A7Y2IN49-F1
#
_cell.length_a   1.000
_cell.length_b   1.000
_cell.length_c   1.000
_cell.angle_alpha   90.00
_cell.angle_beta   90.00
_cell.angle_gamma   90.00
#
_symmetry.space_group_name_H-M   'P 1'
#
loop_
_entity.id
_entity.type
_entity.pdbx_description
1 polymer ?
#
loop_
_entity_poly.entity_id
_entity_poly.type
_entity_poly.pdbx_seq_one_letter_code
_entity_poly.pdbx_strand_id
1 'polypeptide(L)' 'MAASIQVVIDCADPAALSTFWAEALHYILQPPPDGYDSWQAALTDWNVPASEWN' A
#
# COMPACT_ATOMS: atom_id res chain seq x y z
N MET A 1 -28.76 14.65 2.79
CA MET A 1 -28.16 13.36 2.38
C MET A 1 -26.79 13.65 1.81
N ALA A 2 -25.75 12.90 2.21
CA ALA A 2 -24.43 12.98 1.60
C ALA A 2 -24.32 11.92 0.50
N ALA A 3 -23.70 12.26 -0.63
CA ALA A 3 -23.40 11.28 -1.66
C ALA A 3 -22.20 10.43 -1.24
N SER A 4 -22.33 9.11 -1.26
CA SER A 4 -21.21 8.19 -1.13
C SER A 4 -20.37 8.21 -2.39
N ILE A 5 -19.06 8.41 -2.24
CA ILE A 5 -18.10 8.40 -3.35
C ILE A 5 -17.02 7.36 -3.09
N GLN A 6 -16.53 6.73 -4.17
CA GLN A 6 -15.34 5.89 -4.17
C GLN A 6 -14.41 6.40 -5.27
N VAL A 7 -13.11 6.41 -4.99
CA VAL A 7 -12.08 6.82 -5.94
C VAL A 7 -11.14 5.64 -6.13
N VAL A 8 -10.87 5.28 -7.38
CA VAL A 8 -9.82 4.32 -7.75
C VAL A 8 -8.73 5.10 -8.45
N ILE A 9 -7.49 4.91 -8.02
CA ILE A 9 -6.31 5.59 -8.55
C ILE A 9 -5.44 4.52 -9.21
N ASP A 10 -5.04 4.75 -10.45
CA ASP A 10 -4.02 3.95 -11.11
C ASP A 10 -2.67 4.20 -10.43
N CYS A 11 -2.05 3.14 -9.91
CA CYS A 11 -0.88 3.24 -9.04
C CYS A 11 0.36 2.84 -9.81
N ALA A 12 1.17 3.83 -10.21
CA ALA A 12 2.47 3.60 -10.84
C ALA A 12 3.61 3.41 -9.83
N ASP A 13 3.43 3.89 -8.59
CA ASP A 13 4.39 3.76 -7.49
C ASP A 13 3.61 3.71 -6.15
N PRO A 14 3.40 2.52 -5.57
CA PRO A 14 2.70 2.30 -4.30
C PRO A 14 3.40 2.94 -3.11
N ALA A 15 4.73 3.01 -3.09
CA ALA A 15 5.46 3.65 -2.00
C ALA A 15 5.22 5.16 -1.98
N ALA A 16 5.27 5.82 -3.15
CA ALA A 16 4.97 7.24 -3.27
C ALA A 16 3.49 7.53 -2.94
N LEU A 17 2.56 6.73 -3.49
CA LEU A 17 1.12 6.92 -3.28
C LEU A 17 0.74 6.72 -1.80
N SER A 18 1.23 5.67 -1.15
CA SER A 18 0.95 5.40 0.27
C SER A 18 1.49 6.50 1.19
N THR A 19 2.72 6.99 0.93
CA THR A 19 3.32 8.09 1.69
C THR A 19 2.52 9.38 1.55
N PHE A 20 2.11 9.73 0.32
CA PHE A 20 1.28 10.92 0.08
C PHE A 20 -0.03 10.89 0.90
N TRP A 21 -0.77 9.77 0.87
CA TRP A 21 -2.04 9.67 1.60
C TRP A 21 -1.85 9.58 3.11
N ALA A 22 -0.78 8.94 3.58
CA ALA A 22 -0.40 8.94 5.00
C ALA A 22 -0.20 10.37 5.51
N GLU A 23 0.49 11.22 4.76
CA GLU A 23 0.68 12.62 5.11
C GLU A 23 -0.60 13.45 4.98
N ALA A 24 -1.31 13.34 3.84
CA ALA A 24 -2.45 14.20 3.51
C ALA A 24 -3.68 13.95 4.41
N LEU A 25 -3.88 12.70 4.82
CA LEU A 25 -5.05 12.27 5.60
C LEU A 25 -4.69 11.81 7.01
N HIS A 26 -3.41 11.93 7.40
CA HIS A 26 -2.87 11.42 8.67
C HIS A 26 -3.10 9.92 8.85
N TYR A 27 -3.03 9.16 7.75
CA TYR A 27 -3.07 7.70 7.82
C TYR A 27 -1.73 7.14 8.30
N ILE A 28 -1.79 5.97 8.92
CA ILE A 28 -0.60 5.19 9.26
C ILE A 28 -0.25 4.36 8.04
N LEU A 29 1.02 4.33 7.66
CA LEU A 29 1.50 3.40 6.63
C LEU A 29 1.21 1.97 7.08
N GLN A 30 0.63 1.18 6.18
CA GLN A 30 0.25 -0.18 6.51
C GLN A 30 1.49 -0.99 6.93
N PRO A 31 1.50 -1.59 8.15
CA PRO A 31 2.57 -2.48 8.53
C PRO A 31 2.55 -3.74 7.65
N PRO A 32 3.64 -4.52 7.64
CA PRO A 32 3.60 -5.85 7.04
C PRO A 32 2.43 -6.68 7.60
N PRO A 33 1.86 -7.60 6.81
CA PRO A 33 0.81 -8.50 7.29
C PRO A 33 1.26 -9.28 8.53
N ASP A 34 0.31 -9.65 9.39
CA ASP A 34 0.59 -10.43 10.59
C ASP A 34 1.39 -11.71 10.27
N GLY A 35 2.42 -11.97 11.07
CA GLY A 35 3.32 -13.11 10.87
C GLY A 35 4.53 -12.83 9.97
N TYR A 36 4.67 -11.62 9.44
CA TYR A 36 5.85 -11.21 8.65
C TYR A 36 6.62 -10.07 9.33
N ASP A 37 7.95 -10.16 9.31
CA ASP A 37 8.84 -9.11 9.84
C ASP A 37 9.02 -7.91 8.89
N SER A 38 8.64 -8.08 7.61
CA SER A 38 8.76 -7.04 6.58
C SER A 38 7.81 -7.29 5.40
N TRP A 39 7.52 -6.24 4.62
CA TRP A 39 6.77 -6.37 3.37
C TRP A 39 7.52 -7.23 2.35
N GLN A 40 8.85 -7.13 2.28
CA GLN A 40 9.67 -7.94 1.39
C GLN A 40 9.55 -9.43 1.69
N ALA A 41 9.47 -9.81 2.98
CA ALA A 41 9.26 -11.19 3.38
C ALA A 41 7.88 -11.70 2.93
N ALA A 42 6.82 -10.90 3.14
CA ALA A 42 5.47 -11.23 2.69
C ALA A 42 5.38 -11.38 1.16
N LEU A 43 5.92 -10.42 0.41
CA LEU A 43 5.90 -10.44 -1.06
C LEU A 43 6.70 -11.60 -1.64
N THR A 44 7.79 -12.00 -0.96
CA THR A 44 8.57 -13.19 -1.35
C THR A 44 7.75 -14.47 -1.16
N ASP A 45 7.07 -14.64 -0.01
CA ASP A 45 6.22 -15.81 0.26
C ASP A 45 5.02 -15.88 -0.70
N TRP A 46 4.44 -14.73 -1.05
CA TRP A 46 3.37 -14.62 -2.04
C TRP A 46 3.85 -14.76 -3.48
N ASN A 47 5.14 -14.98 -3.69
CA ASN A 47 5.75 -15.21 -4.99
C ASN A 47 5.54 -14.02 -5.96
N VAL A 48 5.50 -12.79 -5.44
CA VAL A 48 5.43 -11.55 -6.22
C VAL A 48 6.83 -11.23 -6.77
N PRO A 49 7.01 -11.04 -8.08
CA PRO A 49 8.31 -10.69 -8.66
C PRO A 49 8.89 -9.43 -8.01
N ALA A 50 10.20 -9.42 -7.72
CA ALA A 50 10.86 -8.26 -7.12
C ALA A 50 10.75 -6.97 -7.96
N SER A 51 10.53 -7.10 -9.27
CA SER A 51 10.26 -5.98 -10.17
C SER A 51 8.89 -5.33 -9.96
N GLU A 52 7.99 -5.97 -9.22
CA GLU A 52 6.62 -5.52 -8.94
C GLU A 52 6.44 -5.12 -7.46
N TRP A 53 7.54 -4.96 -6.71
CA TRP A 53 7.45 -4.51 -5.30
C TRP A 53 7.24 -2.99 -5.17
N ASN A 54 7.35 -2.28 -6.29
CA ASN A 54 6.89 -0.91 -6.51
C ASN A 54 5.91 -0.97 -7.68
#